data_AF-A0A2I6B4X3-F1
#
_entry.id   AF-A0A2I6B4X3-F1
#
_cell.length_a   1.000
_cell.length_b   1.000
_cell.length_c   1.000
_cell.angle_alpha   90.00
_cell.angle_beta   90.00
_cell.angle_gamma   90.00
#
_symmetry.space_group_name_H-M   'P 1'
#
loop_
_entity.id
_entity.type
_entity.pdbx_description
1 polymer ?
#
loop_
_entity_poly.entity_id
_entity_poly.type
_entity_poly.pdbx_seq_one_letter_code
_entity_poly.pdbx_strand_id
1 'polypeptide(L)'
;EIYRRIIYRNNTLTDLLTTSIATPEELIISQEKLLQEAVDALLDNGICGQPMRDDHNRIYKSLSDVIEGKEGRVRETLLGKRVDYSGRSVIVVGPSLSLHRCGLPREIAIELFQAFVIRDLIRKHIASNIGVAKSQIRKKKPIVWEILQEILDDHPVLLNRAPTLHRLGIQAFLPVLVEGRAICLHPLVCKGFNADFDGDQMAVHVPLSLEAQA
;
A
#
# COMPACT_ATOMS: atom_id res chain seq x y z
N GLU A 1 3.12 26.34 -3.45
CA GLU A 1 2.48 27.64 -3.71
C GLU A 1 2.11 28.42 -2.46
N ILE A 2 1.30 27.87 -1.54
CA ILE A 2 0.89 28.60 -0.32
C ILE A 2 2.10 29.15 0.48
N TYR A 3 3.12 28.32 0.73
CA TYR A 3 4.37 28.76 1.37
C TYR A 3 5.06 29.94 0.64
N ARG A 4 5.11 29.91 -0.70
CA ARG A 4 5.73 30.97 -1.51
C ARG A 4 4.98 32.29 -1.32
N ARG A 5 3.65 32.24 -1.24
CA ARG A 5 2.81 33.43 -1.04
C ARG A 5 2.98 34.03 0.35
N ILE A 6 3.12 33.20 1.39
CA ILE A 6 3.47 33.68 2.74
C ILE A 6 4.82 34.40 2.73
N ILE A 7 5.85 33.76 2.15
CA ILE A 7 7.20 34.35 2.08
C ILE A 7 7.16 35.69 1.35
N TYR A 8 6.47 35.75 0.20
CA TYR A 8 6.31 36.99 -0.56
C TYR A 8 5.64 38.09 0.26
N ARG A 9 4.49 37.81 0.89
CA ARG A 9 3.75 38.78 1.71
C ARG A 9 4.54 39.25 2.92
N ASN A 10 5.26 38.33 3.58
CA ASN A 10 6.11 38.66 4.72
C ASN A 10 7.27 39.58 4.33
N ASN A 11 7.94 39.30 3.21
CA ASN A 11 9.01 40.16 2.71
C ASN A 11 8.46 41.54 2.32
N THR A 12 7.34 41.61 1.60
CA THR A 12 6.69 42.88 1.27
C THR A 12 6.32 43.69 2.51
N LEU A 13 5.75 43.06 3.54
CA LEU A 13 5.42 43.74 4.80
C LEU A 13 6.69 44.26 5.49
N THR A 14 7.77 43.47 5.49
CA THR A 14 9.06 43.86 6.09
C THR A 14 9.67 45.07 5.38
N ASP A 15 9.61 45.10 4.04
CA ASP A 15 10.10 46.23 3.23
C ASP A 15 9.29 47.51 3.50
N LEU A 16 7.97 47.39 3.68
CA LEU A 16 7.11 48.52 4.03
C LEU A 16 7.39 49.06 5.44
N LEU A 17 7.64 48.18 6.41
CA LEU A 17 7.98 48.57 7.78
C LEU A 17 9.36 49.23 7.88
N THR A 18 10.32 48.83 7.04
CA THR A 18 11.67 49.42 7.01
C THR A 18 11.71 50.78 6.28
N THR A 19 10.79 51.03 5.35
CA THR A 19 10.68 52.29 4.58
C THR A 19 9.79 53.35 5.30
N SER A 20 9.58 53.19 6.61
CA SER A 20 8.56 53.79 7.49
C SER A 20 8.32 55.31 7.49
N ILE A 21 9.11 56.12 6.78
CA ILE A 21 8.95 57.58 6.77
C ILE A 21 7.79 58.05 5.87
N ALA A 22 7.32 57.21 4.93
CA ALA A 22 6.33 57.61 3.92
C ALA A 22 5.15 56.65 3.71
N THR A 23 5.06 55.55 4.48
CA THR A 23 4.06 54.50 4.23
C THR A 23 2.80 54.74 5.06
N PRO A 24 1.60 54.86 4.45
CA PRO A 24 0.35 55.01 5.18
C PRO A 24 0.05 53.80 6.07
N GLU A 25 -0.44 54.03 7.28
CA GLU A 25 -0.81 52.99 8.25
C GLU A 25 -1.87 52.01 7.68
N GLU A 26 -2.84 52.53 6.92
CA GLU A 26 -3.87 51.72 6.26
C GLU A 26 -3.28 50.65 5.32
N LEU A 27 -2.16 50.98 4.64
CA LEU A 27 -1.49 50.05 3.74
C LEU A 27 -0.81 48.91 4.51
N ILE A 28 -0.23 49.23 5.68
CA ILE A 28 0.41 48.25 6.56
C ILE A 28 -0.65 47.27 7.07
N ILE A 29 -1.76 47.77 7.62
CA ILE A 29 -2.90 46.96 8.10
C ILE A 29 -3.43 46.06 6.98
N SER A 30 -3.52 46.57 5.74
CA SER A 30 -3.94 45.76 4.60
C SER A 30 -2.96 44.64 4.27
N GLN A 31 -1.64 44.84 4.36
CA GLN A 31 -0.66 43.78 4.10
C GLN A 31 -0.61 42.75 5.24
N GLU A 32 -0.75 43.19 6.49
CA GLU A 32 -0.88 42.30 7.65
C GLU A 32 -2.06 41.35 7.49
N LYS A 33 -3.23 41.88 7.08
CA LYS A 33 -4.41 41.06 6.79
C LYS A 33 -4.15 40.02 5.69
N LEU A 34 -3.50 40.42 4.60
CA LEU A 34 -3.16 39.50 3.50
C LEU A 34 -2.14 38.43 3.89
N LEU A 35 -1.22 38.75 4.82
CA LEU A 35 -0.30 37.77 5.39
C LEU A 35 -1.04 36.79 6.29
N GLN A 36 -1.93 37.28 7.16
CA GLN A 36 -2.78 36.44 8.01
C GLN A 36 -3.64 35.48 7.18
N GLU A 37 -4.32 35.98 6.14
CA GLU A 37 -5.12 35.14 5.24
C GLU A 37 -4.28 34.06 4.54
N ALA A 38 -3.02 34.36 4.18
CA ALA A 38 -2.12 33.38 3.58
C ALA A 38 -1.65 32.31 4.58
N VAL A 39 -1.44 32.68 5.84
CA VAL A 39 -1.11 31.75 6.94
C VAL A 39 -2.31 30.89 7.30
N ASP A 40 -3.50 31.48 7.41
CA ASP A 40 -4.74 30.75 7.64
C ASP A 40 -4.94 29.69 6.55
N ALA A 41 -4.78 30.07 5.27
CA ALA A 41 -4.88 29.13 4.16
C ALA A 41 -3.80 28.02 4.15
N LEU A 42 -2.65 28.23 4.78
CA LEU A 42 -1.65 27.17 4.95
C LEU A 42 -2.10 26.15 5.98
N LEU A 43 -2.63 26.63 7.11
CA LEU A 43 -3.06 25.78 8.21
C LEU A 43 -4.36 25.05 7.85
N ASP A 44 -5.39 25.81 7.48
CA ASP A 44 -6.72 25.32 7.12
C ASP A 44 -7.35 26.20 6.01
N ASN A 45 -7.30 25.70 4.78
CA ASN A 45 -7.73 26.44 3.59
C ASN A 45 -9.24 26.43 3.42
N GLY A 46 -9.91 27.36 4.08
CA GLY A 46 -11.37 27.54 4.00
C GLY A 46 -12.00 28.01 5.30
N ILE A 47 -11.25 28.01 6.40
CA ILE A 47 -11.76 28.37 7.73
C ILE A 47 -12.24 29.83 7.81
N CYS A 48 -11.58 30.75 7.09
CA CYS A 48 -11.86 32.19 7.11
C CYS A 48 -12.58 32.71 5.84
N GLY A 49 -13.18 31.85 5.02
CA GLY A 49 -13.97 32.27 3.85
C GLY A 49 -13.65 31.51 2.57
N GLN A 50 -13.48 32.23 1.45
CA GLN A 50 -13.24 31.59 0.15
C GLN A 50 -11.86 30.91 0.13
N PRO A 51 -11.81 29.61 -0.17
CA PRO A 51 -10.54 28.88 -0.17
C PRO A 51 -9.66 29.34 -1.32
N MET A 52 -8.35 29.37 -1.07
CA MET A 52 -7.36 29.66 -2.10
C MET A 52 -7.34 28.58 -3.17
N ARG A 53 -7.31 29.00 -4.43
CA ARG A 53 -7.33 28.13 -5.60
C ARG A 53 -6.13 28.39 -6.51
N ASP A 54 -5.78 27.38 -7.29
CA ASP A 54 -4.82 27.49 -8.38
C ASP A 54 -5.45 28.12 -9.64
N ASP A 55 -4.62 28.32 -10.67
CA ASP A 55 -5.04 28.87 -11.97
C ASP A 55 -6.09 28.00 -12.69
N HIS A 56 -6.20 26.72 -12.30
CA HIS A 56 -7.20 25.77 -12.80
C HIS A 56 -8.43 25.66 -11.89
N ASN A 57 -8.61 26.61 -10.96
CA ASN A 57 -9.72 26.67 -10.02
C ASN A 57 -9.80 25.48 -9.04
N ARG A 58 -8.68 24.78 -8.82
CA ARG A 58 -8.56 23.70 -7.82
C ARG A 58 -8.13 24.27 -6.49
N ILE A 59 -8.79 23.83 -5.43
CA ILE A 59 -8.48 24.25 -4.06
C ILE A 59 -7.13 23.67 -3.65
N TYR A 60 -6.25 24.50 -3.09
CA TYR A 60 -5.00 24.01 -2.52
C TYR A 60 -5.27 23.21 -1.24
N LYS A 61 -4.61 22.05 -1.09
CA LYS A 61 -4.64 21.28 0.17
C LYS A 61 -3.80 22.00 1.24
N SER A 62 -4.43 22.27 2.38
CA SER A 62 -3.79 22.80 3.59
C SER A 62 -3.09 21.71 4.40
N LEU A 63 -2.41 22.10 5.49
CA LEU A 63 -1.82 21.13 6.42
C LEU A 63 -2.88 20.28 7.11
N SER A 64 -4.01 20.87 7.50
CA SER A 64 -5.16 20.12 8.05
C SER A 64 -5.69 19.08 7.05
N ASP A 65 -5.87 19.47 5.78
CA ASP A 65 -6.34 18.55 4.72
C ASP A 65 -5.39 17.36 4.47
N VAL A 66 -4.09 17.55 4.71
CA VAL A 66 -3.11 16.47 4.58
C VAL A 66 -3.32 15.42 5.68
N ILE A 67 -3.80 15.81 6.86
CA ILE A 67 -3.97 14.92 8.01
C ILE A 67 -5.37 14.29 8.00
N GLU A 68 -6.38 15.10 7.71
CA GLU A 68 -7.80 14.76 7.84
C GLU A 68 -8.39 14.06 6.61
N GLY A 69 -9.60 13.51 6.78
CA GLY A 69 -10.35 12.88 5.71
C GLY A 69 -9.86 11.48 5.33
N LYS A 70 -10.51 10.89 4.32
CA LYS A 70 -10.25 9.51 3.86
C LYS A 70 -8.90 9.38 3.15
N GLU A 71 -8.50 10.42 2.42
CA GLU A 71 -7.19 10.57 1.76
C GLU A 71 -6.14 11.22 2.68
N GLY A 72 -6.48 11.46 3.95
CA GLY A 72 -5.57 12.00 4.94
C GLY A 72 -4.51 10.98 5.33
N ARG A 73 -3.36 11.49 5.81
CA ARG A 73 -2.21 10.67 6.21
C ARG A 73 -2.56 9.60 7.23
N VAL A 74 -3.44 9.90 8.19
CA VAL A 74 -3.81 8.95 9.24
C VAL A 74 -4.51 7.72 8.65
N ARG A 75 -5.50 7.94 7.78
CA ARG A 75 -6.32 6.84 7.25
C ARG A 75 -5.67 6.14 6.07
N GLU A 76 -5.04 6.88 5.17
CA GLU A 76 -4.46 6.31 3.95
C GLU A 76 -3.06 5.73 4.15
N THR A 77 -2.25 6.34 5.02
CA THR A 77 -0.81 6.00 5.15
C THR A 77 -0.44 5.37 6.49
N LEU A 78 -1.11 5.70 7.60
CA LEU A 78 -0.76 5.15 8.91
C LEU A 78 -1.52 3.86 9.20
N LEU A 79 -2.86 3.87 9.07
CA LEU A 79 -3.71 2.71 9.34
C LEU A 79 -3.70 1.68 8.20
N GLY A 80 -3.57 2.14 6.96
CA GLY A 80 -3.40 1.29 5.78
C GLY A 80 -2.05 1.56 5.13
N LYS A 81 -1.38 0.51 4.65
CA LYS A 81 -0.15 0.63 3.87
C LYS A 81 -0.13 -0.42 2.77
N ARG A 82 0.58 -0.11 1.69
CA ARG A 82 1.00 -1.12 0.72
C ARG A 82 2.09 -1.98 1.36
N VAL A 83 2.02 -3.28 1.13
CA VAL A 83 2.89 -4.27 1.76
C VAL A 83 3.59 -5.13 0.71
N ASP A 84 4.86 -5.43 0.96
CA ASP A 84 5.62 -6.40 0.18
C ASP A 84 5.14 -7.84 0.48
N TYR A 85 5.68 -8.82 -0.25
CA TYR A 85 5.30 -10.23 -0.12
C TYR A 85 3.78 -10.45 -0.21
N SER A 86 3.16 -9.71 -1.13
CA SER A 86 1.73 -9.79 -1.42
C SER A 86 1.45 -9.90 -2.91
N GLY A 87 0.34 -10.54 -3.25
CA GLY A 87 -0.13 -10.74 -4.62
C GLY A 87 -1.65 -10.69 -4.69
N ARG A 88 -2.21 -10.67 -5.91
CA ARG A 88 -3.65 -10.75 -6.13
C ARG A 88 -3.94 -11.52 -7.40
N SER A 89 -4.97 -12.37 -7.38
CA SER A 89 -5.51 -12.99 -8.59
C SER A 89 -7.00 -13.27 -8.46
N VAL A 90 -7.63 -13.61 -9.58
CA VAL A 90 -9.00 -14.11 -9.65
C VAL A 90 -9.08 -15.45 -8.92
N ILE A 91 -10.19 -15.68 -8.22
CA ILE A 91 -10.45 -16.96 -7.55
C ILE A 91 -11.28 -17.91 -8.41
N VAL A 92 -10.99 -19.19 -8.30
CA VAL A 92 -11.75 -20.29 -8.90
C VAL A 92 -12.06 -21.35 -7.85
N VAL A 93 -13.09 -22.15 -8.09
CA VAL A 93 -13.48 -23.19 -7.15
C VAL A 93 -12.45 -24.33 -7.13
N GLY A 94 -11.99 -24.70 -5.93
CA GLY A 94 -11.09 -25.83 -5.70
C GLY A 94 -11.77 -26.94 -4.89
N PRO A 95 -12.67 -27.75 -5.48
CA PRO A 95 -13.47 -28.72 -4.75
C PRO A 95 -12.67 -29.92 -4.22
N SER A 96 -11.50 -30.20 -4.80
CA SER A 96 -10.60 -31.29 -4.39
C SER A 96 -9.63 -30.89 -3.26
N LEU A 97 -9.62 -29.62 -2.85
CA LEU A 97 -8.75 -29.15 -1.78
C LEU A 97 -9.30 -29.59 -0.43
N SER A 98 -8.41 -29.79 0.54
CA SER A 98 -8.79 -29.88 1.95
C SER A 98 -9.16 -28.50 2.48
N LEU A 99 -10.00 -28.43 3.52
CA LEU A 99 -10.50 -27.16 4.09
C LEU A 99 -9.38 -26.16 4.48
N HIS A 100 -8.24 -26.67 4.95
CA HIS A 100 -7.09 -25.87 5.38
C HIS A 100 -6.12 -25.53 4.24
N ARG A 101 -6.42 -25.90 2.99
CA ARG A 101 -5.53 -25.71 1.83
C ARG A 101 -6.13 -24.72 0.83
N CYS A 102 -5.26 -24.02 0.11
CA CYS A 102 -5.62 -23.20 -1.04
C CYS A 102 -4.71 -23.51 -2.23
N GLY A 103 -5.21 -23.38 -3.45
CA GLY A 103 -4.38 -23.48 -4.65
C GLY A 103 -3.70 -22.15 -4.95
N LEU A 104 -2.36 -22.14 -4.99
CA LEU A 104 -1.56 -20.97 -5.34
C LEU A 104 -0.90 -21.16 -6.71
N PRO A 105 -1.14 -20.25 -7.68
CA PRO A 105 -0.48 -20.30 -8.98
C PRO A 105 1.03 -20.29 -8.87
N ARG A 106 1.71 -21.13 -9.67
CA ARG A 106 3.17 -21.21 -9.71
C ARG A 106 3.86 -19.86 -9.92
N GLU A 107 3.31 -19.02 -10.79
CA GLU A 107 3.85 -17.68 -11.08
C GLU A 107 3.80 -16.74 -9.87
N ILE A 108 2.73 -16.82 -9.07
CA ILE A 108 2.59 -16.03 -7.85
C ILE A 108 3.48 -16.61 -6.75
N ALA A 109 3.45 -17.92 -6.57
CA ALA A 109 4.23 -18.61 -5.54
C ALA A 109 5.74 -18.34 -5.67
N ILE A 110 6.30 -18.43 -6.89
CA ILE A 110 7.73 -18.24 -7.08
C ILE A 110 8.19 -16.80 -6.80
N GLU A 111 7.35 -15.79 -7.08
CA GLU A 111 7.67 -14.39 -6.78
C GLU A 111 7.54 -14.10 -5.29
N LEU A 112 6.46 -14.55 -4.65
CA LEU A 112 6.24 -14.34 -3.22
C LEU A 112 7.29 -15.04 -2.35
N PHE A 113 7.72 -16.23 -2.74
CA PHE A 113 8.67 -17.04 -1.96
C PHE A 113 10.11 -16.96 -2.48
N GLN A 114 10.40 -16.04 -3.41
CA GLN A 114 11.70 -15.97 -4.10
C GLN A 114 12.89 -15.94 -3.13
N ALA A 115 12.80 -15.17 -2.05
CA ALA A 115 13.86 -15.07 -1.05
C ALA A 115 14.14 -16.41 -0.33
N PHE A 116 13.08 -17.16 0.00
CA PHE A 116 13.17 -18.46 0.65
C PHE A 116 13.78 -19.50 -0.31
N VAL A 117 13.35 -19.50 -1.57
CA VAL A 117 13.91 -20.37 -2.61
C VAL A 117 15.40 -20.10 -2.84
N ILE A 118 15.80 -18.82 -2.90
CA ILE A 118 17.22 -18.45 -3.04
C ILE A 118 18.03 -18.97 -1.85
N ARG A 119 17.53 -18.79 -0.62
CA ARG A 119 18.18 -19.25 0.61
C ARG A 119 18.41 -20.76 0.56
N ASP A 120 17.41 -21.52 0.17
CA ASP A 120 17.47 -22.98 0.19
C ASP A 120 18.32 -23.54 -0.95
N LEU A 121 18.31 -22.92 -2.14
CA LEU A 121 19.24 -23.24 -3.23
C LEU A 121 20.71 -23.09 -2.82
N ILE A 122 21.03 -22.06 -2.03
CA ILE A 122 22.39 -21.82 -1.53
C ILE A 122 22.72 -22.82 -0.40
N ARG A 123 21.81 -23.02 0.55
CA ARG A 123 22.02 -23.96 1.67
C ARG A 123 22.22 -25.40 1.21
N LYS A 124 21.50 -25.83 0.18
CA LYS A 124 21.64 -27.17 -0.43
C LYS A 124 22.83 -27.27 -1.41
N HIS A 125 23.66 -26.23 -1.53
CA HIS A 125 24.80 -26.16 -2.45
C HIS A 125 24.45 -26.33 -3.94
N ILE A 126 23.20 -26.08 -4.33
CA ILE A 126 22.73 -26.14 -5.73
C ILE A 126 23.10 -24.84 -6.48
N ALA A 127 23.19 -23.72 -5.76
CA ALA A 127 23.68 -22.45 -6.27
C ALA A 127 24.84 -21.93 -5.42
N SER A 128 25.91 -21.46 -6.07
CA SER A 128 27.10 -20.94 -5.38
C SER A 128 26.92 -19.53 -4.81
N ASN A 129 26.01 -18.74 -5.39
CA ASN A 129 25.72 -17.38 -4.96
C ASN A 129 24.30 -16.94 -5.35
N ILE A 130 23.88 -15.77 -4.87
CA ILE A 130 22.55 -15.20 -5.12
C ILE A 130 22.30 -14.98 -6.62
N GLY A 131 23.31 -14.57 -7.38
CA GLY A 131 23.19 -14.35 -8.83
C GLY A 131 22.88 -15.64 -9.59
N VAL A 132 23.59 -16.73 -9.26
CA VAL A 132 23.33 -18.06 -9.82
C VAL A 132 21.95 -18.57 -9.42
N ALA A 133 21.55 -18.40 -8.15
CA ALA A 133 20.22 -18.79 -7.67
C ALA A 133 19.10 -18.07 -8.45
N LYS A 134 19.20 -16.73 -8.60
CA LYS A 134 18.27 -15.94 -9.40
C LYS A 134 18.23 -16.38 -10.87
N SER A 135 19.39 -16.74 -11.45
CA SER A 135 19.46 -17.27 -12.81
C SER A 135 18.74 -18.62 -12.93
N GLN A 136 18.87 -19.52 -11.95
CA GLN A 136 18.18 -20.80 -11.94
C GLN A 136 16.65 -20.64 -11.83
N ILE A 137 16.18 -19.71 -10.99
CA ILE A 137 14.76 -19.36 -10.86
C ILE A 137 14.22 -18.83 -12.20
N ARG A 138 14.93 -17.89 -12.84
CA ARG A 138 14.54 -17.34 -14.16
C ARG A 138 14.46 -18.42 -15.24
N LYS A 139 15.37 -19.40 -15.21
CA LYS A 139 15.38 -20.54 -16.13
C LYS A 139 14.32 -21.62 -15.80
N LYS A 140 13.55 -21.46 -14.72
CA LYS A 140 12.49 -22.39 -14.27
C LYS A 140 12.97 -23.84 -14.18
N LYS A 141 14.19 -24.06 -13.65
CA LYS A 141 14.74 -25.42 -13.51
C LYS A 141 13.81 -26.30 -12.64
N PRO A 142 13.65 -27.60 -12.93
CA PRO A 142 12.79 -28.50 -12.16
C PRO A 142 13.02 -28.45 -10.63
N ILE A 143 14.29 -28.44 -10.22
CA ILE A 143 14.70 -28.37 -8.80
C ILE A 143 14.14 -27.16 -8.03
N VAL A 144 13.84 -26.06 -8.73
CA VAL A 144 13.25 -24.85 -8.12
C VAL A 144 11.83 -25.13 -7.65
N TRP A 145 11.07 -25.93 -8.41
CA TRP A 145 9.70 -26.31 -8.06
C TRP A 145 9.66 -27.30 -6.91
N GLU A 146 10.60 -28.23 -6.85
CA GLU A 146 10.76 -29.17 -5.73
C GLU A 146 11.05 -28.41 -4.42
N ILE A 147 12.03 -27.48 -4.44
CA ILE A 147 12.34 -26.64 -3.27
C ILE A 147 11.16 -25.74 -2.89
N LEU A 148 10.48 -25.15 -3.89
CA LEU A 148 9.31 -24.32 -3.62
C LEU A 148 8.20 -25.14 -2.95
N GLN A 149 7.96 -26.36 -3.39
CA GLN A 149 6.94 -27.23 -2.81
C GLN A 149 7.27 -27.60 -1.35
N GLU A 150 8.52 -27.95 -1.06
CA GLU A 150 8.97 -28.20 0.32
C GLU A 150 8.75 -26.98 1.25
N ILE A 151 9.02 -25.77 0.75
CA ILE A 151 8.80 -24.53 1.52
C ILE A 151 7.31 -24.32 1.79
N LEU A 152 6.45 -24.56 0.79
CA LEU A 152 5.01 -24.30 0.89
C LEU A 152 4.27 -25.29 1.80
N ASP A 153 4.79 -26.51 1.98
CA ASP A 153 4.16 -27.54 2.82
C ASP A 153 4.09 -27.15 4.31
N ASP A 154 4.99 -26.29 4.79
CA ASP A 154 5.07 -25.83 6.19
C ASP A 154 4.93 -24.31 6.36
N HIS A 155 4.54 -23.59 5.30
CA HIS A 155 4.47 -22.13 5.31
C HIS A 155 3.08 -21.63 4.92
N PRO A 156 2.23 -21.21 5.89
CA PRO A 156 0.88 -20.75 5.60
C PRO A 156 0.89 -19.41 4.85
N VAL A 157 -0.16 -19.18 4.06
CA VAL A 157 -0.43 -17.88 3.43
C VAL A 157 -1.77 -17.34 3.89
N LEU A 158 -1.89 -16.01 3.96
CA LEU A 158 -3.14 -15.34 4.30
C LEU A 158 -3.88 -14.96 3.03
N LEU A 159 -5.12 -15.43 2.87
CA LEU A 159 -6.03 -14.98 1.82
C LEU A 159 -6.99 -13.94 2.37
N ASN A 160 -7.22 -12.87 1.59
CA ASN A 160 -8.11 -11.78 1.95
C ASN A 160 -8.98 -11.38 0.74
N ARG A 161 -10.28 -11.20 0.97
CA ARG A 161 -11.20 -10.60 -0.01
C ARG A 161 -11.70 -9.25 0.49
N ALA A 162 -11.61 -8.23 -0.36
CA ALA A 162 -12.19 -6.93 -0.08
C ALA A 162 -13.68 -6.89 -0.51
N PRO A 163 -14.57 -6.22 0.24
CA PRO A 163 -14.34 -5.57 1.53
C PRO A 163 -14.28 -6.56 2.70
N THR A 164 -13.37 -6.33 3.65
CA THR A 164 -13.23 -7.16 4.86
C THR A 164 -14.21 -6.68 5.94
N LEU A 165 -15.38 -7.33 6.06
CA LEU A 165 -16.44 -6.93 7.00
C LEU A 165 -16.25 -7.46 8.43
N HIS A 166 -15.58 -8.59 8.55
CA HIS A 166 -15.34 -9.27 9.83
C HIS A 166 -14.08 -10.13 9.73
N ARG A 167 -13.62 -10.64 10.87
CA ARG A 167 -12.36 -11.41 10.97
C ARG A 167 -12.23 -12.56 9.97
N LEU A 168 -13.33 -13.25 9.64
CA LEU A 168 -13.30 -14.38 8.69
C LEU A 168 -13.05 -13.97 7.23
N GLY A 169 -13.01 -12.66 6.93
CA GLY A 169 -12.61 -12.15 5.62
C GLY A 169 -11.10 -12.21 5.39
N ILE A 170 -10.31 -12.61 6.39
CA ILE A 170 -8.91 -12.99 6.27
C ILE A 170 -8.72 -14.34 6.94
N GLN A 171 -8.18 -15.33 6.22
CA GLN A 171 -7.90 -16.66 6.78
C GLN A 171 -6.57 -17.19 6.27
N ALA A 172 -5.92 -18.02 7.07
CA ALA A 172 -4.67 -18.70 6.73
C ALA A 172 -4.95 -20.06 6.08
N PHE A 173 -4.16 -20.41 5.07
CA PHE A 173 -4.22 -21.70 4.38
C PHE A 173 -2.82 -22.20 4.07
N LEU A 174 -2.65 -23.52 4.01
CA LEU A 174 -1.45 -24.14 3.44
C LEU A 174 -1.55 -24.12 1.91
N PRO A 175 -0.62 -23.45 1.21
CA PRO A 175 -0.67 -23.34 -0.24
C PRO A 175 -0.29 -24.66 -0.93
N VAL A 176 -1.03 -25.02 -1.96
CA VAL A 176 -0.72 -26.11 -2.90
C VAL A 176 -0.44 -25.50 -4.26
N LEU A 177 0.66 -25.89 -4.90
CA LEU A 177 0.97 -25.42 -6.24
C LEU A 177 -0.08 -25.91 -7.24
N VAL A 178 -0.70 -24.98 -7.95
CA VAL A 178 -1.66 -25.28 -9.03
C VAL A 178 -1.17 -24.76 -10.37
N GLU A 179 -1.60 -25.43 -11.43
CA GLU A 179 -1.42 -24.95 -12.80
C GLU A 179 -2.39 -23.80 -13.10
N GLY A 180 -1.99 -22.91 -14.01
CA GLY A 180 -2.77 -21.72 -14.37
C GLY A 180 -2.40 -20.48 -13.57
N ARG A 181 -3.32 -19.50 -13.55
CA ARG A 181 -3.09 -18.16 -12.96
C ARG A 181 -4.10 -17.78 -11.88
N ALA A 182 -5.11 -18.60 -11.62
CA ALA A 182 -6.17 -18.31 -10.65
C ALA A 182 -5.90 -19.00 -9.30
N ILE A 183 -6.29 -18.34 -8.21
CA ILE A 183 -6.21 -18.91 -6.86
C ILE A 183 -7.38 -19.87 -6.68
N CYS A 184 -7.11 -21.12 -6.29
CA CYS A 184 -8.18 -22.08 -6.02
C CYS A 184 -8.61 -21.96 -4.55
N LEU A 185 -9.89 -21.64 -4.33
CA LEU A 185 -10.47 -21.49 -3.00
C LEU A 185 -11.41 -22.66 -2.68
N HIS A 186 -11.36 -23.14 -1.44
CA HIS A 186 -12.25 -24.19 -0.97
C HIS A 186 -13.72 -23.68 -0.91
N PRO A 187 -14.71 -24.42 -1.44
CA PRO A 187 -16.09 -23.93 -1.53
C PRO A 187 -16.75 -23.63 -0.17
N LEU A 188 -16.39 -24.36 0.89
CA LEU A 188 -16.96 -24.14 2.23
C LEU A 188 -16.53 -22.81 2.89
N VAL A 189 -15.41 -22.21 2.48
CA VAL A 189 -14.95 -20.94 3.06
C VAL A 189 -15.53 -19.72 2.34
N CYS A 190 -16.15 -19.90 1.16
CA CYS A 190 -16.76 -18.82 0.37
C CYS A 190 -17.73 -17.97 1.19
N LYS A 191 -18.55 -18.59 2.06
CA LYS A 191 -19.47 -17.86 2.94
C LYS A 191 -18.75 -16.94 3.92
N GLY A 192 -17.58 -17.35 4.43
CA GLY A 192 -16.75 -16.53 5.30
C GLY A 192 -16.09 -15.36 4.58
N PHE A 193 -15.80 -15.48 3.29
CA PHE A 193 -15.27 -14.38 2.48
C PHE A 193 -16.37 -13.56 1.79
N ASN A 194 -17.64 -14.01 1.89
CA ASN A 194 -18.75 -13.55 1.06
C ASN A 194 -18.41 -13.57 -0.44
N ALA A 195 -17.67 -14.59 -0.87
CA ALA A 195 -17.08 -14.69 -2.20
C ALA A 195 -17.93 -15.55 -3.15
N ASP A 196 -18.00 -15.15 -4.40
CA ASP A 196 -18.51 -15.93 -5.53
C ASP A 196 -17.40 -16.12 -6.58
N PHE A 197 -17.74 -16.72 -7.72
CA PHE A 197 -16.77 -17.11 -8.76
C PHE A 197 -17.09 -16.47 -10.11
N ASP A 198 -17.61 -15.25 -10.11
CA ASP A 198 -18.00 -14.49 -11.32
C ASP A 198 -16.92 -13.49 -11.80
N GLY A 199 -15.75 -13.47 -11.14
CA GLY A 199 -14.68 -12.52 -11.40
C GLY A 199 -14.01 -11.97 -10.13
N ASP A 200 -14.52 -12.35 -8.97
CA ASP A 200 -13.95 -12.06 -7.66
C ASP A 200 -12.43 -12.30 -7.59
N GLN A 201 -11.75 -11.42 -6.87
CA GLN A 201 -10.30 -11.46 -6.68
C GLN A 201 -9.96 -11.50 -5.20
N MET A 202 -8.90 -12.25 -4.87
CA MET A 202 -8.34 -12.29 -3.52
C MET A 202 -6.89 -11.87 -3.50
N ALA A 203 -6.53 -11.12 -2.46
CA ALA A 203 -5.15 -10.84 -2.12
C ALA A 203 -4.57 -12.00 -1.32
N VAL A 204 -3.29 -12.27 -1.54
CA VAL A 204 -2.48 -13.22 -0.79
C VAL A 204 -1.34 -12.47 -0.09
N HIS A 205 -1.05 -12.83 1.16
CA HIS A 205 0.06 -12.26 1.93
C HIS A 205 0.87 -13.40 2.58
N VAL A 206 2.20 -13.25 2.59
CA VAL A 206 3.11 -14.23 3.22
C VAL A 206 3.56 -13.73 4.60
N PRO A 207 3.23 -14.44 5.70
CA PRO A 207 3.78 -14.16 7.02
C PRO A 207 5.28 -14.50 7.05
N LEU A 208 6.14 -13.58 7.49
CA LEU A 208 7.60 -13.76 7.42
C LEU A 208 8.23 -14.22 8.73
N SER A 209 7.86 -13.63 9.87
CA SER A 209 8.42 -14.02 11.16
C SER A 209 7.78 -15.32 11.67
N LEU A 210 8.46 -16.00 12.61
CA LEU A 210 7.94 -17.24 13.20
C LEU A 210 6.65 -16.98 13.98
N GLU A 211 6.55 -15.84 14.66
CA GLU A 211 5.36 -15.43 15.41
C GLU A 211 4.17 -15.10 14.50
N ALA A 212 4.43 -14.69 13.25
CA ALA A 212 3.37 -14.44 12.27
C ALA A 212 2.90 -15.73 11.57
N GLN A 213 3.74 -16.78 11.58
CA GLN A 213 3.43 -18.09 11.02
C GLN A 213 2.73 -19.01 12.04
N ALA A 214 3.05 -18.86 13.32
CA ALA A 214 2.46 -19.59 14.44
C ALA A 214 1.00 -19.20 14.71
#